data_AF-A0A527W8L6-F1
#
_entry.id   AF-A0A527W8L6-F1
#
_cell.length_a   1.000
_cell.length_b   1.000
_cell.length_c   1.000
_cell.angle_alpha   90.00
_cell.angle_beta   90.00
_cell.angle_gamma   90.00
#
_symmetry.space_group_name_H-M   'P 1'
#
loop_
_entity.id
_entity.type
_entity.pdbx_description
1 polymer ?
#
loop_
_entity_poly.entity_id
_entity_poly.type
_entity_poly.pdbx_seq_one_letter_code
_entity_poly.pdbx_strand_id
1 'polypeptide(L)' 'MVGESRLIPQADMSARQIIDTSYDLLAVLQLIKSLADAHNGGDMPVDDVAATARAMALAIQLHAPLHDALETHEGAK' A
#
# COMPACT_ATOMS: atom_id res chain seq x y z
N MET A 1 19.92 -11.29 -8.05
CA MET A 1 19.27 -10.16 -8.75
C MET A 1 18.54 -9.37 -7.69
N VAL A 2 19.14 -8.28 -7.19
CA VAL A 2 18.46 -7.39 -6.24
C VAL A 2 17.45 -6.62 -7.09
N GLY A 3 16.16 -6.92 -6.93
CA GLY A 3 15.12 -6.15 -7.61
C GLY A 3 15.21 -4.73 -7.10
N GLU A 4 15.58 -3.79 -7.96
CA GLU A 4 15.51 -2.38 -7.63
C GLU A 4 14.07 -2.08 -7.20
N SER A 5 13.91 -1.63 -5.95
CA SER A 5 12.62 -1.22 -5.43
C SER A 5 12.07 -0.14 -6.36
N ARG A 6 10.89 -0.34 -6.93
CA ARG A 6 10.20 0.66 -7.77
C ARG A 6 9.69 1.86 -6.96
N LEU A 7 9.92 1.85 -5.64
CA LEU A 7 9.49 2.88 -4.73
C LEU A 7 10.59 3.94 -4.61
N ILE A 8 10.17 5.20 -4.67
CA ILE A 8 11.05 6.35 -4.40
C ILE A 8 11.63 6.17 -2.99
N PRO A 9 12.94 6.37 -2.78
CA PRO A 9 13.50 6.38 -1.43
C PRO A 9 12.74 7.36 -0.54
N GLN A 10 12.26 6.90 0.62
CA GLN A 10 11.40 7.69 1.53
C GLN A 10 11.96 9.08 1.88
N ALA A 11 13.29 9.21 1.99
CA ALA A 11 13.98 10.45 2.29
C ALA A 11 13.82 11.54 1.22
N ASP A 12 13.49 11.14 -0.02
CA ASP A 12 13.36 12.03 -1.18
C ASP A 12 11.90 12.32 -1.55
N MET A 13 10.93 11.76 -0.81
CA MET A 13 9.51 12.03 -1.07
C MET A 13 9.17 13.47 -0.70
N SER A 14 8.68 14.24 -1.67
CA SER A 14 8.06 15.53 -1.40
C SER A 14 6.73 15.37 -0.66
N ALA A 15 6.30 16.42 0.05
CA ALA A 15 5.00 16.42 0.74
C ALA A 15 3.82 16.09 -0.19
N ARG A 16 3.89 16.49 -1.47
CA ARG A 16 2.87 16.14 -2.47
C ARG A 16 2.88 14.65 -2.78
N GLN A 17 4.06 14.05 -2.96
CA GLN A 17 4.18 12.60 -3.21
C GLN A 17 3.72 11.77 -2.02
N ILE A 18 3.93 12.24 -0.79
CA ILE A 18 3.39 11.60 0.42
C ILE A 18 1.86 11.59 0.36
N ILE A 19 1.24 12.73 0.07
CA ILE A 19 -0.22 12.86 -0.06
C ILE A 19 -0.74 11.92 -1.16
N ASP A 20 -0.16 11.97 -2.36
CA ASP A 20 -0.59 11.14 -3.48
C ASP A 20 -0.44 9.64 -3.15
N THR A 21 0.69 9.24 -2.56
CA THR A 21 0.94 7.85 -2.14
C THR A 21 -0.03 7.40 -1.04
N SER A 22 -0.42 8.29 -0.12
CA SER A 22 -1.42 7.98 0.91
C SER A 22 -2.81 7.70 0.32
N TYR A 23 -3.19 8.42 -0.75
CA TYR A 23 -4.42 8.17 -1.48
C TYR A 23 -4.34 6.86 -2.28
N ASP A 24 -3.19 6.57 -2.90
CA ASP A 24 -2.96 5.31 -3.61
C ASP A 24 -3.06 4.11 -2.63
N LEU A 25 -2.42 4.20 -1.46
CA LEU A 25 -2.52 3.19 -0.41
C LEU A 25 -3.99 3.01 0.04
N LEU A 26 -4.71 4.10 0.27
CA LEU A 26 -6.12 4.04 0.64
C LEU A 26 -6.97 3.36 -0.45
N ALA A 27 -6.74 3.65 -1.72
CA ALA A 27 -7.45 3.03 -2.83
C ALA A 27 -7.21 1.51 -2.88
N VAL A 28 -5.97 1.06 -2.66
CA VAL A 28 -5.64 -0.38 -2.57
C VAL A 28 -6.36 -1.04 -1.39
N LEU A 29 -6.35 -0.41 -0.21
CA LEU A 29 -7.05 -0.93 0.97
C LEU A 29 -8.57 -1.01 0.76
N GLN A 30 -9.16 -0.01 0.10
CA GLN A 30 -10.58 -0.01 -0.25
C GLN A 30 -10.92 -1.14 -1.23
N LEU A 31 -10.09 -1.39 -2.25
CA LEU A 31 -10.28 -2.51 -3.17
C LEU A 31 -10.29 -3.85 -2.42
N ILE A 32 -9.30 -4.06 -1.54
CA ILE A 32 -9.21 -5.26 -0.71
C ILE A 32 -10.46 -5.41 0.17
N LYS A 33 -10.91 -4.32 0.80
CA LYS A 33 -12.12 -4.33 1.62
C LYS A 33 -13.35 -4.70 0.79
N SER A 34 -13.54 -4.09 -0.38
CA SER A 34 -14.68 -4.38 -1.26
C SER A 34 -14.71 -5.84 -1.70
N LEU A 35 -13.56 -6.43 -2.00
CA LEU A 35 -13.45 -7.86 -2.30
C LEU A 35 -13.83 -8.71 -1.09
N ALA A 36 -13.29 -8.40 0.10
CA ALA A 36 -13.63 -9.12 1.32
C ALA A 36 -15.13 -9.04 1.66
N ASP A 37 -15.74 -7.85 1.53
CA ASP A 37 -17.17 -7.63 1.75
C ASP A 37 -18.03 -8.42 0.74
N ALA A 38 -17.61 -8.48 -0.54
CA ALA A 38 -18.33 -9.19 -1.59
C ALA A 38 -18.41 -10.70 -1.34
N HIS A 39 -17.39 -11.27 -0.68
CA HIS A 39 -17.30 -12.69 -0.36
C HIS A 39 -17.69 -13.03 1.08
N ASN A 40 -18.31 -12.11 1.82
CA ASN A 40 -18.65 -12.24 3.25
C ASN A 40 -19.43 -13.54 3.58
N GLY A 41 -18.70 -14.60 3.92
CA GLY A 41 -19.22 -15.93 4.27
C GLY A 41 -19.40 -16.91 3.10
N GLY A 42 -19.00 -16.54 1.89
CA GLY A 42 -19.03 -17.39 0.70
C GLY A 42 -17.64 -17.78 0.20
N ASP A 43 -17.56 -18.76 -0.72
CA ASP A 43 -16.29 -19.10 -1.37
C ASP A 43 -15.81 -17.93 -2.23
N MET A 44 -14.53 -17.59 -2.07
CA MET A 44 -13.83 -16.66 -2.94
C MET A 44 -13.07 -17.46 -4.00
N PRO A 45 -13.17 -17.11 -5.30
CA PRO A 45 -12.37 -17.73 -6.34
C PRO A 45 -10.88 -17.68 -6.00
N VAL A 46 -10.14 -18.75 -6.28
CA VAL A 46 -8.71 -18.86 -5.95
C VAL A 46 -7.89 -17.71 -6.56
N ASP A 47 -8.26 -17.27 -7.77
CA ASP A 47 -7.61 -16.15 -8.44
C ASP A 47 -7.81 -14.81 -7.72
N ASP A 48 -9.00 -14.60 -7.16
CA ASP A 48 -9.34 -13.40 -6.38
C ASP A 48 -8.63 -13.40 -5.02
N VAL A 49 -8.49 -14.58 -4.39
CA VAL A 49 -7.67 -14.73 -3.17
C VAL A 49 -6.21 -14.35 -3.47
N ALA A 50 -5.65 -14.89 -4.55
CA ALA A 50 -4.27 -14.62 -4.94
C ALA A 50 -4.05 -13.14 -5.33
N ALA A 51 -5.02 -12.53 -6.02
CA ALA A 51 -4.98 -11.11 -6.36
C ALA A 51 -5.06 -10.22 -5.10
N THR A 52 -5.97 -10.55 -4.17
CA THR A 52 -6.12 -9.86 -2.89
C THR A 52 -4.85 -9.95 -2.05
N ALA A 53 -4.22 -11.12 -2.00
CA ALA A 53 -2.94 -11.31 -1.29
C ALA A 53 -1.82 -10.44 -1.89
N ARG A 54 -1.72 -10.35 -3.22
CA ARG A 54 -0.75 -9.47 -3.89
C ARG A 54 -1.03 -7.99 -3.62
N ALA A 55 -2.30 -7.57 -3.65
CA ALA A 55 -2.69 -6.20 -3.33
C ALA A 55 -2.35 -5.85 -1.87
N MET A 56 -2.59 -6.78 -0.93
CA MET A 56 -2.23 -6.60 0.48
C MET A 56 -0.71 -6.50 0.67
N ALA A 57 0.07 -7.34 -0.01
CA ALA A 57 1.53 -7.26 0.04
C ALA A 57 2.03 -5.90 -0.47
N LEU A 58 1.42 -5.36 -1.52
CA LEU A 58 1.73 -4.01 -2.02
C LEU A 58 1.37 -2.93 -0.99
N ALA A 59 0.18 -3.01 -0.38
CA ALA A 59 -0.23 -2.06 0.67
C ALA A 59 0.75 -2.03 1.84
N ILE A 60 1.23 -3.20 2.29
CA ILE A 60 2.24 -3.31 3.35
C ILE A 60 3.58 -2.68 2.90
N GLN A 61 4.02 -2.95 1.66
CA GLN A 61 5.24 -2.38 1.12
C GLN A 61 5.19 -0.86 0.95
N LEU A 62 4.00 -0.30 0.70
CA LEU A 62 3.80 1.15 0.60
C LEU A 62 3.69 1.83 1.97
N HIS A 63 3.12 1.15 2.96
CA HIS A 63 2.85 1.72 4.27
C HIS A 63 4.13 2.17 5.00
N ALA A 64 5.16 1.31 5.07
CA ALA A 64 6.37 1.63 5.82
C ALA A 64 7.15 2.84 5.24
N PRO A 65 7.46 2.90 3.94
CA PRO A 65 8.11 4.08 3.35
C PRO A 65 7.29 5.36 3.48
N LEU A 66 5.96 5.26 3.37
CA LEU A 66 5.06 6.40 3.56
C LEU A 66 5.10 6.92 5.01
N HIS A 67 5.11 6.01 5.98
CA HIS A 67 5.20 6.36 7.40
C HIS A 67 6.54 7.03 7.72
N ASP A 68 7.65 6.44 7.29
CA ASP A 68 9.00 6.98 7.49
C ASP A 68 9.15 8.37 6.84
N ALA A 69 8.55 8.56 5.66
CA ALA A 69 8.52 9.86 4.97
C ALA A 69 7.71 10.89 5.77
N LEU A 70 6.56 10.52 6.33
CA LEU A 70 5.76 11.39 7.19
C LEU A 70 6.53 11.82 8.45
N GLU A 71 7.14 10.87 9.17
CA GLU A 71 7.94 11.18 10.37
C GLU A 71 9.07 12.16 10.05
N THR A 72 9.75 11.96 8.92
CA THR A 72 10.83 12.85 8.45
C THR A 72 10.32 14.26 8.17
N HIS A 73 9.14 14.41 7.54
CA HIS A 73 8.53 15.72 7.24
C HIS A 73 8.01 16.44 8.49
N GLU A 74 7.52 15.70 9.48
CA GLU A 74 7.04 16.25 10.75
C GLU A 74 8.18 16.64 11.71
N GLY A 75 9.44 16.33 11.34
CA GLY A 75 10.61 16.60 12.17
C GLY A 75 10.73 15.67 13.37
N ALA A 76 9.98 14.57 13.39
CA ALA A 76 10.13 13.50 14.36
C ALA A 76 11.40 12.70 14.00
N LYS A 77 12.43 12.81 14.83
CA LYS A 77 13.62 11.95 14.80
C LYS A 77 13.93 11.49 16.21
#